data_AF-A0A7S1X8H3-F1
#
_entry.id   AF-A0A7S1X8H3-F1
#
_cell.length_a   1.000
_cell.length_b   1.000
_cell.length_c   1.000
_cell.angle_alpha   90.00
_cell.angle_beta   90.00
_cell.angle_gamma   90.00
#
_symmetry.space_group_name_H-M   'P 1'
#
loop_
_entity.id
_entity.type
_entity.pdbx_description
1 polymer ?
#
loop_
_entity_poly.entity_id
_entity_poly.type
_entity_poly.pdbx_seq_one_letter_code
_entity_poly.pdbx_strand_id
1 'polypeptide(L)'
;TSKVRPPSLKPYSDRLPPDAPPPATHEVRVDREYKSKSNADVILGPEDLVKGLQYGSQIVPMDSVTEQHLKFYASDKGLRVIGFVSRDNAPRDHFMEETSVVMPEPKNEKASAALSAFVQAMAKQ
;
A
#
# COMPACT_ATOMS: atom_id res chain seq x y z
N THR A 1 4.82 -8.81 -13.20
CA THR A 1 4.58 -7.63 -14.06
C THR A 1 4.01 -6.55 -13.19
N SER A 2 4.73 -5.44 -13.00
CA SER A 2 4.27 -4.37 -12.13
C SER A 2 3.47 -3.32 -12.87
N LYS A 3 2.44 -2.79 -12.22
CA LYS A 3 1.66 -1.65 -12.73
C LYS A 3 2.51 -0.39 -12.66
N VAL A 4 3.01 0.05 -13.81
CA VAL A 4 3.72 1.33 -13.94
C VAL A 4 2.73 2.46 -13.73
N ARG A 5 2.94 3.27 -12.69
CA ARG A 5 2.17 4.50 -12.44
C ARG A 5 2.94 5.70 -13.00
N PRO A 6 2.27 6.64 -13.68
CA PRO A 6 2.92 7.86 -14.15
C PRO A 6 3.35 8.75 -12.96
N PRO A 7 4.37 9.59 -13.13
CA PRO A 7 4.77 10.56 -12.11
C PRO A 7 3.65 11.59 -11.86
N SER A 8 3.47 12.02 -10.61
CA SER A 8 2.50 13.05 -10.25
C SER A 8 2.94 14.45 -10.69
N LEU A 9 2.06 15.21 -11.32
CA LEU A 9 2.28 16.62 -11.63
C LEU A 9 2.00 17.49 -10.40
N LYS A 10 2.83 18.52 -10.19
CA LYS A 10 2.60 19.51 -9.14
C LYS A 10 1.56 20.54 -9.59
N PRO A 11 0.64 20.99 -8.72
CA PRO A 11 -0.28 22.07 -9.04
C PRO A 11 0.52 23.36 -9.29
N TYR A 12 0.14 24.07 -10.35
CA TYR A 12 0.77 25.31 -10.81
C TYR A 12 -0.30 26.41 -10.87
N SER A 13 0.06 27.65 -10.50
CA SER A 13 -0.85 28.79 -10.60
C SER A 13 -0.41 29.78 -11.68
N ASP A 14 -1.28 30.10 -12.62
CA ASP A 14 -1.01 31.05 -13.73
C ASP A 14 -1.13 32.53 -13.30
N ARG A 15 -1.47 32.79 -12.04
CA ARG A 15 -1.84 34.13 -11.54
C ARG A 15 -0.64 35.01 -11.19
N LEU A 16 0.57 34.47 -11.17
CA LEU A 16 1.77 35.24 -10.85
C LEU A 16 2.22 36.05 -12.10
N PRO A 17 2.35 37.38 -12.01
CA PRO A 17 2.85 38.19 -13.13
C PRO A 17 4.28 37.81 -13.52
N PRO A 18 4.66 37.92 -14.81
CA PRO A 18 6.01 37.58 -15.29
C PRO A 18 7.14 38.38 -14.63
N ASP A 19 6.83 39.58 -14.13
CA ASP A 19 7.78 40.55 -13.57
C ASP A 19 7.90 40.48 -12.03
N ALA A 20 7.40 39.42 -11.39
CA ALA A 20 7.45 39.30 -9.94
C ALA A 20 8.89 39.08 -9.42
N PRO A 21 9.33 39.80 -8.37
CA PRO A 21 10.67 39.65 -7.81
C PRO A 21 10.85 38.26 -7.16
N PRO A 22 12.04 37.61 -7.29
CA PRO A 22 12.36 36.39 -6.54
C PRO A 22 12.28 36.70 -5.05
N PRO A 23 11.41 36.03 -4.26
CA PRO A 23 11.24 34.58 -4.25
C PRO A 23 9.84 34.08 -4.68
N ALA A 24 9.10 34.83 -5.50
CA ALA A 24 7.74 34.45 -5.87
C ALA A 24 7.72 33.17 -6.75
N THR A 25 7.31 32.05 -6.15
CA THR A 25 7.15 30.76 -6.84
C THR A 25 5.67 30.52 -7.18
N HIS A 26 5.38 29.94 -8.36
CA HIS A 26 4.03 29.53 -8.79
C HIS A 26 3.44 28.33 -8.02
N GLU A 27 3.98 28.04 -6.83
CA GLU A 27 3.58 26.92 -5.99
C GLU A 27 2.22 27.16 -5.32
N VAL A 28 1.33 26.18 -5.44
CA VAL A 28 0.01 26.21 -4.77
C VAL A 28 0.12 25.54 -3.40
N ARG A 29 -0.19 26.28 -2.34
CA ARG A 29 -0.38 25.73 -1.00
C ARG A 29 -1.82 25.26 -0.84
N VAL A 30 -2.00 24.06 -0.29
CA VAL A 30 -3.31 23.45 -0.06
C VAL A 30 -3.48 23.24 1.44
N ASP A 31 -4.28 24.09 2.06
CA ASP A 31 -4.68 23.95 3.46
C ASP A 31 -5.98 23.13 3.55
N ARG A 32 -6.09 22.29 4.58
CA ARG A 32 -7.27 21.43 4.82
C ARG A 32 -7.85 21.75 6.17
N GLU A 33 -9.13 22.10 6.19
CA GLU A 33 -9.92 22.34 7.40
C GLU A 33 -10.98 21.25 7.54
N TYR A 34 -11.16 20.76 8.76
CA TYR A 34 -12.20 19.78 9.09
C TYR A 34 -13.32 20.47 9.88
N LYS A 35 -14.57 20.24 9.48
CA LYS A 35 -15.75 20.83 10.11
C LYS A 35 -16.70 19.74 10.58
N SER A 36 -17.34 19.96 11.72
CA SER A 36 -18.34 19.02 12.23
C SER A 36 -19.58 18.99 11.32
N LYS A 37 -20.17 17.80 11.15
CA LYS A 37 -21.41 17.63 10.38
C LYS A 37 -22.62 18.26 11.09
N SER A 38 -22.60 18.37 12.42
CA SER A 38 -23.69 18.96 13.19
C SER A 38 -23.63 20.48 13.24
N ASN A 39 -22.43 21.06 13.33
CA ASN A 39 -22.20 22.50 13.40
C ASN A 39 -21.06 22.88 12.44
N ALA A 40 -21.40 23.49 11.31
CA ALA A 40 -20.43 23.85 10.25
C ALA A 40 -19.49 25.02 10.64
N ASP A 41 -19.83 25.75 11.70
CA ASP A 41 -19.03 26.89 12.20
C ASP A 41 -17.88 26.47 13.12
N VAL A 42 -17.89 25.22 13.60
CA VAL A 42 -16.84 24.68 14.45
C VAL A 42 -15.78 24.00 13.59
N ILE A 43 -14.61 24.61 13.54
CA ILE A 43 -13.41 24.04 12.92
C ILE A 43 -12.76 23.10 13.95
N LEU A 44 -12.56 21.84 13.56
CA LEU A 44 -11.93 20.82 14.38
C LEU A 44 -10.44 20.75 14.08
N GLY A 45 -9.62 20.75 15.13
CA GLY A 45 -8.19 20.53 15.01
C GLY A 45 -7.87 19.06 14.71
N PRO A 46 -6.67 18.75 14.19
CA PRO A 46 -6.25 17.36 13.96
C PRO A 46 -6.18 16.53 15.23
N GLU A 47 -5.97 17.15 16.39
CA GLU A 47 -5.92 16.52 17.71
C GLU A 47 -7.29 16.01 18.16
N ASP A 48 -8.37 16.68 17.75
CA ASP A 48 -9.75 16.32 18.11
C ASP A 48 -10.33 15.21 17.21
N LEU A 49 -9.58 14.79 16.19
CA LEU A 49 -10.00 13.79 15.23
C LEU A 49 -9.57 12.38 15.66
N VAL A 50 -10.55 11.55 15.96
CA VAL A 50 -10.35 10.11 16.21
C VAL A 50 -10.81 9.32 14.99
N LYS A 51 -10.05 8.28 14.61
CA LYS A 51 -10.45 7.41 13.50
C LYS A 51 -11.63 6.54 13.94
N GLY A 52 -12.75 6.65 13.22
CA GLY A 52 -13.89 5.75 13.38
C GLY A 52 -13.83 4.60 12.39
N LEU A 53 -13.78 3.36 12.87
CA LEU A 53 -13.98 2.17 12.04
C LEU A 53 -15.45 1.78 12.06
N GLN A 54 -16.08 1.70 10.88
CA GLN A 54 -17.47 1.27 10.80
C GLN A 54 -17.56 -0.25 10.94
N TYR A 55 -18.30 -0.70 11.95
CA TYR A 55 -18.60 -2.11 12.19
C TYR A 55 -20.12 -2.32 12.11
N GLY A 56 -20.59 -2.76 10.93
CA GLY A 56 -22.00 -2.87 10.63
C GLY A 56 -22.69 -1.49 10.71
N SER A 57 -23.62 -1.35 11.66
CA SER A 57 -24.35 -0.10 11.92
C SER A 57 -23.65 0.83 12.93
N GLN A 58 -22.62 0.36 13.63
CA GLN A 58 -21.94 1.12 14.68
C GLN A 58 -20.60 1.68 14.18
N ILE A 59 -20.18 2.82 14.74
CA ILE A 59 -18.86 3.40 14.50
C ILE A 59 -18.03 3.18 15.76
N VAL A 60 -16.96 2.41 15.64
CA VAL A 60 -16.03 2.11 16.74
C VAL A 60 -14.87 3.11 16.69
N PRO A 61 -14.66 3.94 17.71
CA PRO A 61 -13.50 4.80 17.78
C PRO A 61 -12.24 3.96 18.00
N MET A 62 -11.21 4.18 17.19
CA MET A 62 -9.90 3.55 17.30
C MET A 62 -8.82 4.61 17.39
N ASP A 63 -8.15 4.64 18.53
CA ASP A 63 -6.98 5.48 18.73
C ASP A 63 -5.78 4.91 17.97
N SER A 64 -4.86 5.79 17.57
CA SER A 64 -3.66 5.40 16.83
C SER A 64 -2.78 4.40 17.59
N VAL A 65 -2.73 4.51 18.93
CA VAL A 65 -2.01 3.59 19.81
C VAL A 65 -2.67 2.21 19.82
N THR A 66 -3.99 2.16 20.05
CA THR A 66 -4.76 0.91 20.05
C THR A 66 -4.71 0.22 18.69
N GLU A 67 -4.81 0.98 17.59
CA GLU A 67 -4.67 0.46 16.23
C GLU A 67 -3.31 -0.22 16.01
N GLN A 68 -2.21 0.39 16.48
CA GLN A 68 -0.87 -0.19 16.34
C GLN A 68 -0.71 -1.49 17.13
N HIS A 69 -1.21 -1.55 18.36
CA HIS A 69 -1.11 -2.76 19.19
C HIS A 69 -2.00 -3.90 18.71
N LEU A 70 -3.18 -3.59 18.16
CA LEU A 70 -4.11 -4.60 17.63
C LEU A 70 -3.77 -5.05 16.22
N LYS A 71 -2.96 -4.29 15.49
CA LYS A 71 -2.55 -4.66 14.13
C LYS A 71 -1.78 -5.97 14.19
N PHE A 72 -2.26 -6.95 13.44
CA PHE A 72 -1.53 -8.19 13.22
C PHE A 72 -0.26 -7.88 12.43
N TYR A 73 0.89 -7.93 13.09
CA TYR A 73 2.17 -7.95 12.43
C TYR A 73 2.35 -9.34 11.84
N ALA A 74 2.19 -9.45 10.51
CA ALA A 74 2.57 -10.66 9.79
C ALA A 74 4.01 -11.02 10.18
N SER A 75 4.21 -12.25 10.63
CA SER A 75 5.51 -12.79 11.08
C SER A 75 6.64 -12.52 10.09
N ASP A 76 7.87 -12.70 10.58
CA ASP A 76 9.16 -12.61 9.90
C ASP A 76 9.10 -12.67 8.37
N LYS A 77 9.71 -11.67 7.73
CA LYS A 77 9.84 -11.59 6.28
C LYS A 77 10.50 -12.87 5.75
N GLY A 78 9.71 -13.70 5.06
CA GLY A 78 10.20 -14.97 4.53
C GLY A 78 9.22 -15.64 3.57
N LEU A 79 9.73 -16.62 2.83
CA LEU A 79 8.96 -17.52 1.97
C LEU A 79 8.89 -18.89 2.64
N ARG A 80 7.68 -19.29 3.06
CA ARG A 80 7.42 -20.60 3.67
C ARG A 80 6.40 -21.36 2.81
N VAL A 81 6.71 -22.60 2.46
CA VAL A 81 5.76 -23.50 1.78
C VAL A 81 4.75 -23.99 2.82
N ILE A 82 3.45 -23.78 2.56
CA ILE A 82 2.36 -24.23 3.45
C ILE A 82 1.88 -25.63 3.04
N GLY A 83 1.84 -25.93 1.73
CA GLY A 83 1.41 -27.23 1.21
C GLY A 83 1.50 -27.31 -0.32
N PHE A 84 1.13 -28.45 -0.87
CA PHE A 84 1.13 -28.75 -2.31
C PHE A 84 -0.29 -29.11 -2.77
N VAL A 85 -0.65 -28.69 -3.98
CA VAL A 85 -1.97 -28.93 -4.57
C VAL A 85 -1.85 -29.16 -6.08
N SER A 86 -2.76 -29.94 -6.67
CA SER A 86 -2.86 -30.08 -8.12
C SER A 86 -3.17 -28.74 -8.80
N ARG A 87 -2.68 -28.59 -10.04
CA ARG A 87 -2.91 -27.40 -10.87
C ARG A 87 -4.40 -27.08 -11.09
N ASP A 88 -5.24 -28.11 -11.15
CA ASP A 88 -6.67 -27.95 -11.41
C ASP A 88 -7.42 -27.23 -10.27
N ASN A 89 -6.88 -27.26 -9.05
CA ASN A 89 -7.48 -26.59 -7.89
C ASN A 89 -7.13 -25.10 -7.80
N ALA A 90 -6.27 -24.59 -8.69
CA ALA A 90 -5.84 -23.19 -8.74
C ALA A 90 -6.12 -22.58 -10.13
N PRO A 91 -7.41 -22.38 -10.50
CA PRO A 91 -7.76 -21.75 -11.76
C PRO A 91 -7.24 -20.31 -11.80
N ARG A 92 -6.94 -19.84 -13.01
CA ARG A 92 -6.34 -18.51 -13.24
C ARG A 92 -7.19 -17.35 -12.72
N ASP A 93 -8.50 -17.55 -12.64
CA ASP A 93 -9.45 -16.52 -12.20
C ASP A 93 -9.38 -16.23 -10.69
N HIS A 94 -8.77 -17.13 -9.91
CA HIS A 94 -8.54 -16.92 -8.46
C HIS A 94 -7.28 -16.10 -8.16
N PHE A 95 -6.48 -15.72 -9.17
CA PHE A 95 -5.26 -14.95 -8.95
C PHE A 95 -5.61 -13.48 -8.65
N MET A 96 -5.18 -13.00 -7.47
CA MET A 96 -5.62 -11.70 -6.95
C MET A 96 -4.69 -10.52 -7.32
N GLU A 97 -3.38 -10.74 -7.29
CA GLU A 97 -2.37 -9.67 -7.35
C GLU A 97 -1.42 -9.82 -8.55
N GLU A 98 -0.37 -9.02 -8.55
CA GLU A 98 0.67 -9.04 -9.56
C GLU A 98 1.55 -10.29 -9.46
N THR A 99 2.19 -10.63 -10.58
CA THR A 99 3.10 -11.78 -10.65
C THR A 99 4.47 -11.44 -10.07
N SER A 100 4.89 -12.24 -9.09
CA SER A 100 6.24 -12.26 -8.54
C SER A 100 7.04 -13.43 -9.13
N VAL A 101 8.34 -13.21 -9.38
CA VAL A 101 9.26 -14.24 -9.87
C VAL A 101 10.30 -14.48 -8.80
N VAL A 102 10.36 -15.70 -8.29
CA VAL A 102 11.37 -16.12 -7.31
C VAL A 102 12.58 -16.67 -8.04
N MET A 103 13.75 -16.09 -7.78
CA MET A 103 15.02 -16.51 -8.34
C MET A 103 16.00 -16.86 -7.22
N PRO A 104 16.91 -17.84 -7.43
CA PRO A 104 17.94 -18.13 -6.46
C PRO A 104 18.90 -16.94 -6.31
N GLU A 105 19.55 -16.85 -5.15
CA GLU A 105 20.53 -15.80 -4.88
C GLU A 105 21.67 -15.83 -5.92
N PRO A 106 22.00 -14.69 -6.55
CA PRO A 106 23.08 -14.65 -7.51
C PRO A 106 24.40 -15.02 -6.81
N LYS A 107 25.12 -16.01 -7.35
CA LYS A 107 26.37 -16.61 -6.84
C LYS A 107 26.22 -17.79 -5.86
N ASN A 108 25.00 -18.20 -5.49
CA ASN A 108 24.80 -19.40 -4.69
C ASN A 108 24.41 -20.60 -5.56
N GLU A 109 25.39 -21.41 -5.97
CA GLU A 109 25.18 -22.57 -6.84
C GLU A 109 24.29 -23.65 -6.19
N LYS A 110 24.42 -23.85 -4.87
CA LYS A 110 23.61 -24.84 -4.14
C LYS A 110 22.13 -24.46 -4.15
N ALA A 111 21.82 -23.18 -3.92
CA ALA A 111 20.46 -22.67 -3.97
C ALA A 111 19.86 -22.78 -5.39
N SER A 112 20.66 -22.53 -6.42
CA SER A 112 20.25 -22.69 -7.82
C SER A 112 19.90 -24.14 -8.16
N ALA A 113 20.76 -25.09 -7.77
CA ALA A 113 20.51 -26.51 -7.97
C ALA A 113 19.26 -27.00 -7.22
N ALA A 114 19.08 -26.56 -5.97
CA ALA A 114 17.91 -26.92 -5.16
C ALA A 114 16.60 -26.39 -5.75
N LEU A 115 16.57 -25.12 -6.20
CA LEU A 115 15.39 -24.52 -6.83
C LEU A 115 15.08 -25.20 -8.16
N SER A 116 16.10 -25.53 -8.96
CA SER A 116 15.93 -26.27 -10.22
C SER A 116 15.32 -27.66 -9.99
N ALA A 117 15.83 -28.42 -9.02
CA ALA A 117 15.30 -29.73 -8.66
C ALA A 117 13.84 -29.63 -8.18
N PHE A 118 13.53 -28.62 -7.36
CA PHE A 118 12.17 -28.36 -6.87
C PHE A 118 11.19 -28.07 -8.01
N VAL A 119 11.56 -27.18 -8.94
CA VAL A 119 10.71 -26.84 -10.10
C VAL A 119 10.49 -28.04 -11.00
N GLN A 120 11.54 -28.85 -11.25
CA GLN A 120 11.40 -30.06 -12.07
C GLN A 120 10.49 -31.11 -11.43
N ALA A 121 10.52 -31.26 -10.10
CA ALA A 121 9.63 -32.16 -9.38
C ALA A 121 8.16 -31.75 -9.55
N MET A 122 7.86 -30.46 -9.41
CA MET A 122 6.50 -29.92 -9.57
C MET A 122 5.99 -29.94 -11.01
N ALA A 123 6.89 -29.86 -12.01
CA ALA A 123 6.51 -29.90 -13.42
C ALA A 123 6.20 -31.31 -13.94
N LYS A 124 6.76 -32.34 -13.30
CA LYS A 124 6.56 -33.75 -13.66
C LYS A 124 5.39 -34.40 -12.89
N GLN A 125 4.88 -33.72 -11.87
CA GLN A 125 3.75 -34.14 -11.04
C GLN A 125 2.44 -33.69 -11.68
#